data_AF-A0A3D3V0W7-F1
#
_entry.id   AF-A0A3D3V0W7-F1
#
_cell.length_a   1.000
_cell.length_b   1.000
_cell.length_c   1.000
_cell.angle_alpha   90.00
_cell.angle_beta   90.00
_cell.angle_gamma   90.00
#
_symmetry.space_group_name_H-M   'P 1'
#
loop_
_entity.id
_entity.type
_entity.pdbx_description
1 polymer ?
#
loop_
_entity_poly.entity_id
_entity_poly.type
_entity_poly.pdbx_seq_one_letter_code
_entity_poly.pdbx_strand_id
1 'polypeptide(L)' 'PILMTSLTTILALLPVALSRAEGSELESPIAWTIILGLSITTFFTLYVVPMLLELFLKRSARG' A
#
# COMPACT_ATOMS: atom_id res chain seq x y z
N PRO A 1 2.48 -12.74 -0.44
CA PRO A 1 1.05 -12.38 -0.65
C PRO A 1 0.78 -10.86 -0.71
N ILE A 2 1.25 -10.04 0.25
CA ILE A 2 1.00 -8.58 0.27
C ILE A 2 1.48 -7.89 -1.02
N LEU A 3 2.69 -8.20 -1.48
CA LEU A 3 3.22 -7.66 -2.72
C LEU A 3 2.36 -8.05 -3.93
N MET A 4 1.90 -9.30 -4.01
CA MET A 4 1.06 -9.77 -5.12
C MET A 4 -0.27 -9.02 -5.17
N THR A 5 -0.95 -8.86 -4.03
CA THR A 5 -2.22 -8.14 -3.96
C THR A 5 -2.05 -6.66 -4.30
N SER A 6 -1.00 -6.01 -3.77
CA SER A 6 -0.71 -4.61 -4.09
C SER A 6 -0.40 -4.42 -5.57
N LEU A 7 0.37 -5.33 -6.18
CA LEU A 7 0.70 -5.24 -7.60
C LEU A 7 -0.56 -5.38 -8.46
N THR A 8 -1.44 -6.33 -8.14
CA THR A 8 -2.72 -6.50 -8.84
C THR A 8 -3.57 -5.24 -8.77
N THR A 9 -3.67 -4.59 -7.60
CA THR A 9 -4.42 -3.34 -7.46
C THR A 9 -3.80 -2.19 -8.23
N ILE A 10 -2.47 -2.06 -8.20
CA ILE A 10 -1.76 -1.02 -8.97
C ILE A 10 -2.01 -1.23 -10.46
N LEU A 11 -1.87 -2.45 -10.97
CA LEU A 11 -2.12 -2.76 -12.39
C LEU A 11 -3.57 -2.52 -12.80
N ALA A 12 -4.53 -2.84 -11.92
CA ALA A 12 -5.96 -2.60 -12.17
C ALA A 12 -6.30 -1.10 -12.22
N LEU A 13 -5.65 -0.28 -11.39
CA LEU A 13 -5.90 1.16 -11.32
C LEU A 13 -5.01 1.99 -12.25
N LEU A 14 -3.93 1.42 -12.78
CA LEU A 14 -3.00 2.08 -13.70
C LEU A 14 -3.70 2.71 -14.92
N PRO A 15 -4.60 2.02 -15.66
CA PRO A 15 -5.29 2.64 -16.78
C PRO A 15 -6.24 3.75 -16.35
N VAL A 16 -6.86 3.65 -15.17
CA VAL A 16 -7.76 4.70 -14.63
C VAL A 16 -6.96 5.94 -14.24
N ALA A 17 -5.80 5.76 -13.60
CA ALA A 17 -4.90 6.82 -13.21
C ALA A 17 -4.34 7.61 -14.42
N LEU A 18 -4.16 6.94 -15.55
CA LEU A 18 -3.71 7.55 -16.81
C LEU A 18 -4.86 8.04 -17.71
N SER A 19 -6.10 7.59 -17.45
CA SER A 19 -7.27 8.00 -18.21
C SER A 19 -7.50 9.51 -18.06
N ARG A 20 -7.73 10.17 -19.19
CA ARG A 20 -8.11 11.59 -19.28
C ARG A 20 -9.46 11.74 -19.98
N ALA A 21 -10.37 10.80 -19.74
CA ALA A 21 -11.73 10.86 -20.29
C ALA A 21 -12.51 12.03 -19.65
N GLU A 22 -13.39 12.67 -20.43
CA GLU A 22 -14.35 13.65 -19.91
C GLU A 22 -15.19 12.98 -18.79
N GLY A 23 -15.15 13.55 -17.59
CA GLY A 23 -15.75 12.97 -16.36
C GLY A 23 -14.78 12.24 -15.43
N SER A 24 -13.50 12.05 -15.79
CA SER A 24 -12.46 11.41 -14.94
C SER A 24 -11.72 12.39 -14.02
N GLU A 25 -12.24 13.61 -13.87
CA GLU A 25 -11.63 14.70 -13.10
C GLU A 25 -11.45 14.37 -11.60
N LEU A 26 -12.26 13.46 -11.07
CA LEU A 26 -12.13 12.93 -9.70
C LEU A 26 -11.50 11.53 -9.65
N GLU A 27 -11.74 10.69 -10.66
CA GLU A 27 -11.30 9.29 -10.64
C GLU A 27 -9.78 9.16 -10.80
N SER A 28 -9.17 9.96 -11.67
CA SER A 28 -7.71 9.98 -11.86
C SER A 28 -6.94 10.30 -10.57
N PRO A 29 -7.23 11.40 -9.84
CA PRO A 29 -6.51 11.70 -8.59
C PRO A 29 -6.78 10.69 -7.46
N ILE A 30 -7.97 10.08 -7.41
CA ILE A 30 -8.28 9.01 -6.45
C ILE A 30 -7.41 7.78 -6.73
N ALA A 31 -7.28 7.36 -7.99
CA ALA A 31 -6.46 6.22 -8.38
C ALA A 31 -4.98 6.42 -8.01
N TRP A 32 -4.43 7.62 -8.24
CA TRP A 32 -3.07 7.97 -7.81
C TRP A 32 -2.89 7.91 -6.29
N THR A 33 -3.87 8.40 -5.54
CA THR A 33 -3.84 8.37 -4.07
C THR A 33 -3.82 6.94 -3.54
N ILE A 34 -4.62 6.04 -4.12
CA ILE A 34 -4.66 4.62 -3.73
C ILE A 34 -3.34 3.92 -4.06
N ILE A 35 -2.78 4.15 -5.24
CA ILE A 35 -1.48 3.56 -5.65
C ILE A 35 -0.39 3.95 -4.64
N LEU A 36 -0.26 5.24 -4.31
CA LEU A 36 0.74 5.72 -3.35
C LEU A 36 0.47 5.21 -1.93
N GLY A 37 -0.78 5.28 -1.47
CA GLY A 37 -1.16 4.82 -0.14
C GLY A 37 -0.85 3.33 0.06
N LEU A 38 -1.14 2.50 -0.95
CA LEU A 38 -0.82 1.08 -0.92
C LEU A 38 0.69 0.83 -0.98
N SER A 39 1.44 1.53 -1.83
CA SER A 39 2.90 1.38 -1.87
C SER A 39 3.55 1.70 -0.52
N ILE A 40 3.15 2.82 0.11
CA ILE A 40 3.66 3.23 1.42
C ILE A 40 3.23 2.22 2.49
N THR A 41 1.96 1.81 2.51
CA THR A 41 1.44 0.87 3.51
C THR A 41 2.12 -0.50 3.40
N THR A 42 2.38 -0.98 2.18
CA THR A 42 3.08 -2.25 1.97
C THR A 42 4.52 -2.18 2.46
N PHE A 43 5.23 -1.09 2.16
CA PHE A 43 6.59 -0.89 2.70
C PHE A 43 6.58 -0.80 4.23
N PHE A 44 5.67 0.00 4.79
CA PHE A 44 5.52 0.16 6.23
C PHE A 44 5.16 -1.16 6.90
N THR A 45 4.25 -1.95 6.35
CA THR A 45 3.87 -3.25 6.91
C THR A 45 5.06 -4.21 6.90
N LEU A 46 5.79 -4.30 5.79
CA LEU A 46 6.94 -5.20 5.70
C LEU A 46 8.10 -4.83 6.63
N TYR A 47 8.26 -3.55 6.99
CA TYR A 47 9.36 -3.08 7.84
C TYR A 47 8.97 -2.87 9.30
N VAL A 48 7.80 -2.29 9.54
CA VAL A 48 7.32 -1.90 10.88
C VAL A 48 6.74 -3.09 11.62
N VAL A 49 6.04 -4.01 10.94
CA VAL A 49 5.53 -5.22 11.61
C VAL A 49 6.67 -6.08 12.19
N PRO A 50 7.75 -6.43 11.47
CA PRO A 50 8.84 -7.20 12.08
C PRO A 50 9.55 -6.42 13.19
N MET A 51 9.78 -5.10 13.01
CA MET A 51 10.36 -4.25 14.06
C MET A 51 9.51 -4.27 15.34
N LEU A 52 8.20 -4.16 15.21
CA LEU A 52 7.28 -4.22 16.35
C LEU A 52 7.27 -5.60 16.99
N LEU A 53 7.24 -6.67 16.19
CA LEU A 53 7.27 -8.05 16.72
C LEU A 53 8.57 -8.31 17.50
N GLU A 54 9.73 -7.92 16.99
CA GLU A 54 11.01 -8.05 17.69
C GLU A 54 11.03 -7.28 19.02
N LEU A 55 10.50 -6.05 19.02
CA LEU A 55 10.42 -5.24 20.23
C LEU A 55 9.50 -5.88 21.29
N PHE A 56 8.34 -6.39 20.88
CA PHE A 56 7.39 -7.05 21.77
C PHE A 56 7.94 -8.39 22.29
N LEU A 57 8.56 -9.20 21.44
CA LEU A 57 9.17 -10.47 21.84
C LEU A 57 10.32 -10.25 22.83
N LYS A 58 11.20 -9.27 22.57
CA LYS A 58 12.29 -8.91 23.47
C LYS A 58 11.79 -8.39 24.83
N ARG A 59 10.64 -7.73 24.85
CA ARG A 59 10.00 -7.27 26.09
C ARG A 59 9.35 -8.41 26.87
N SER A 60 8.75 -9.38 26.18
CA SER A 60 8.13 -10.58 26.80
C SER A 60 9.18 -11.50 27.42
N ALA A 61 10.31 -11.72 26.76
CA ALA A 61 11.40 -12.58 27.26
C ALA A 61 12.15 -12.01 28.49
N ARG A 62 11.83 -10.79 28.93
CA ARG A 62 12.42 -10.12 30.09
C ARG A 62 11.45 -10.02 31.28
N GLY A 63 10.22 -10.53 31.12
CA GLY A 63 9.21 -10.64 32.17
C GLY A 63 9.20 -12.00 32.83
#